data_AF-A0A933VWW4-F1
#
_entry.id   AF-A0A933VWW4-F1
#
_cell.length_a   1.000
_cell.length_b   1.000
_cell.length_c   1.000
_cell.angle_alpha   90.00
_cell.angle_beta   90.00
_cell.angle_gamma   90.00
#
_symmetry.space_group_name_H-M   'P 1'
#
loop_
_entity.id
_entity.type
_entity.pdbx_description
1 polymer ?
#
loop_
_entity_poly.entity_id
_entity_poly.type
_entity_poly.pdbx_seq_one_letter_code
_entity_poly.pdbx_strand_id
1 'polypeptide(L)' 'MVKVKTFGSQFQIFHITKELSDLDAAVNNFLADNKVKKVISVSDATTTNVDGATMGIIRVLTYES' A
#
# COMPACT_ATOMS: atom_id res chain seq x y z
N MET A 1 1.43 19.40 -8.02
CA MET A 1 2.75 19.13 -7.39
C MET A 1 2.91 17.63 -7.20
N VAL A 2 4.11 17.06 -7.41
CA VAL A 2 4.36 15.62 -7.18
C VAL A 2 4.47 15.37 -5.68
N LYS A 3 3.73 14.37 -5.18
CA LYS A 3 3.68 13.96 -3.78
C LYS A 3 3.84 12.45 -3.66
N VAL A 4 4.25 12.01 -2.48
CA VAL A 4 4.42 10.59 -2.14
C VAL A 4 3.61 10.27 -0.88
N LYS A 5 2.90 9.16 -0.90
CA LYS A 5 2.19 8.60 0.26
C LYS A 5 2.55 7.13 0.41
N THR A 6 2.88 6.73 1.64
CA THR A 6 3.20 5.35 1.99
C THR A 6 2.05 4.72 2.78
N PHE A 7 1.77 3.47 2.47
CA PHE A 7 0.82 2.59 3.15
C PHE A 7 1.56 1.34 3.61
N GLY A 8 1.13 0.78 4.74
CA GLY A 8 1.66 -0.47 5.26
C GLY A 8 0.53 -1.39 5.68
N SER A 9 0.67 -2.69 5.41
CA SER A 9 -0.22 -3.72 5.90
C SER A 9 0.60 -4.89 6.45
N GLN A 10 0.18 -5.42 7.59
CA GLN A 10 0.78 -6.60 8.20
C GLN A 10 -0.01 -7.83 7.77
N PHE A 11 0.69 -8.91 7.41
CA PHE A 11 0.04 -10.15 7.04
C PHE A 11 -0.25 -11.00 8.27
N GLN A 12 -1.53 -11.32 8.46
CA GLN A 12 -1.96 -12.35 9.38
C GLN A 12 -2.00 -13.72 8.69
N ILE A 13 -1.63 -14.76 9.43
CA ILE A 13 -1.63 -16.15 8.94
C ILE A 13 -3.03 -16.49 8.41
N PHE A 14 -3.10 -17.02 7.20
CA PHE A 14 -4.34 -17.38 6.48
C PHE A 14 -5.31 -16.23 6.12
N HIS A 15 -4.91 -14.95 6.28
CA HIS A 15 -5.76 -13.80 5.96
C HIS A 15 -5.18 -12.87 4.89
N ILE A 16 -4.08 -13.26 4.23
CA ILE A 16 -3.33 -12.41 3.27
C ILE A 16 -4.24 -11.78 2.21
N THR A 17 -5.18 -12.53 1.63
CA THR A 17 -6.10 -12.00 0.61
C THR A 17 -6.93 -10.84 1.12
N LYS A 18 -7.41 -10.94 2.37
CA LYS A 18 -8.15 -9.87 3.03
C LYS A 18 -7.25 -8.66 3.27
N GLU A 19 -6.05 -8.87 3.80
CA GLU A 19 -5.10 -7.79 4.08
C GLU A 19 -4.71 -7.01 2.81
N LEU A 20 -4.54 -7.70 1.67
CA LEU A 20 -4.27 -7.07 0.38
C LEU A 20 -5.49 -6.31 -0.15
N SER A 21 -6.70 -6.88 0.00
CA SER A 21 -7.95 -6.22 -0.40
C SER A 21 -8.22 -4.95 0.41
N ASP A 22 -7.95 -5.01 1.72
CA ASP A 22 -8.12 -3.88 2.63
C ASP A 22 -7.07 -2.79 2.34
N LEU A 23 -5.83 -3.17 2.00
CA LEU A 23 -4.80 -2.23 1.53
C LEU A 23 -5.19 -1.55 0.22
N ASP A 24 -5.72 -2.30 -0.74
CA ASP A 24 -6.24 -1.74 -2.01
C ASP A 24 -7.37 -0.75 -1.75
N ALA A 25 -8.32 -1.10 -0.88
CA ALA A 25 -9.42 -0.22 -0.49
C ALA A 25 -8.90 1.07 0.16
N ALA A 26 -7.92 0.98 1.07
CA ALA A 26 -7.32 2.14 1.72
C ALA A 26 -6.64 3.10 0.71
N VAL A 27 -5.91 2.56 -0.26
CA VAL A 27 -5.29 3.35 -1.33
C VAL A 27 -6.35 4.02 -2.19
N ASN A 28 -7.38 3.29 -2.61
CA ASN A 28 -8.46 3.82 -3.45
C ASN A 28 -9.27 4.92 -2.75
N ASN A 29 -9.60 4.73 -1.47
CA ASN A 29 -10.27 5.75 -0.66
C ASN A 29 -9.40 7.02 -0.56
N PHE A 30 -8.10 6.86 -0.32
CA PHE A 30 -7.17 8.00 -0.31
C PHE A 30 -7.16 8.77 -1.63
N LEU A 31 -7.10 8.06 -2.77
CA LEU A 31 -7.12 8.69 -4.10
C LEU A 31 -8.40 9.50 -4.32
N ALA A 32 -9.55 8.95 -3.95
CA ALA A 32 -10.86 9.58 -4.08
C ALA A 32 -11.00 10.81 -3.15
N ASP A 33 -10.71 10.64 -1.86
CA ASP A 33 -10.85 11.68 -0.84
C ASP A 33 -9.96 12.89 -1.12
N ASN A 34 -8.77 12.65 -1.68
CA ASN A 34 -7.81 13.70 -2.00
C ASN A 34 -7.95 14.24 -3.44
N LYS A 35 -8.94 13.74 -4.21
CA LYS A 35 -9.18 14.12 -5.61
C LYS A 35 -7.90 14.06 -6.45
N VAL A 36 -7.13 12.99 -6.27
CA VAL A 36 -5.86 12.78 -6.96
C VAL A 36 -6.12 12.74 -8.47
N LYS A 37 -5.46 13.62 -9.22
CA LYS A 37 -5.71 13.77 -10.66
C LYS A 37 -4.99 12.73 -11.49
N LYS A 38 -3.82 12.28 -11.02
CA LYS A 38 -2.95 11.37 -11.74
C LYS A 38 -2.06 10.59 -10.78
N VAL A 39 -2.07 9.28 -10.92
CA VAL A 39 -1.10 8.39 -10.30
C VAL A 39 0.11 8.30 -11.23
N ILE A 40 1.30 8.54 -10.70
CA ILE A 40 2.56 8.44 -11.45
C ILE A 40 3.12 7.03 -11.31
N SER A 41 3.15 6.49 -10.10
CA SER A 41 3.66 5.15 -9.84
C SER A 41 3.09 4.56 -8.55
N VAL A 42 3.07 3.23 -8.52
CA VAL A 42 2.81 2.41 -7.35
C VAL A 42 3.95 1.40 -7.23
N SER A 43 4.53 1.25 -6.06
CA SER A 43 5.61 0.29 -5.82
C SER A 43 5.40 -0.42 -4.50
N ASP A 44 5.56 -1.74 -4.53
CA ASP A 44 5.38 -2.62 -3.38
C ASP A 44 6.70 -3.27 -2.98
N ALA A 45 6.93 -3.36 -1.67
CA ALA A 45 8.02 -4.11 -1.08
C ALA A 45 7.50 -4.92 0.11
N THR A 46 7.83 -6.21 0.14
CA THR A 46 7.51 -7.06 1.29
C THR A 46 8.48 -6.78 2.44
N THR A 47 7.97 -6.89 3.66
CA THR A 47 8.80 -6.89 4.87
C THR A 47 8.97 -8.32 5.38
N THR A 48 10.15 -8.61 5.93
CA THR A 48 10.48 -9.92 6.47
C THR A 48 10.74 -9.83 7.97
N ASN A 49 10.46 -10.92 8.69
CA ASN A 49 10.88 -11.08 10.07
C ASN A 49 12.35 -11.54 10.14
N VAL A 50 12.85 -11.80 11.37
CA VAL A 50 14.24 -12.24 11.61
C VAL A 50 14.57 -13.59 10.98
N ASP A 51 13.57 -14.43 10.71
CA ASP A 51 13.73 -15.75 10.08
C ASP A 51 13.63 -15.68 8.55
N GLY A 52 13.47 -14.48 7.98
CA GLY A 52 13.30 -14.26 6.54
C GLY A 52 11.88 -14.53 6.02
N ALA A 53 10.91 -14.81 6.90
CA ALA A 53 9.52 -15.01 6.51
C ALA A 53 8.84 -13.67 6.24
N THR A 54 8.08 -13.59 5.14
CA THR A 54 7.28 -12.40 4.79
C THR A 54 6.21 -12.15 5.86
N MET A 55 6.21 -10.94 6.43
CA MET A 55 5.31 -10.54 7.53
C MET A 55 4.40 -9.36 7.18
N GLY A 56 4.64 -8.70 6.05
CA GLY A 56 3.81 -7.60 5.60
C GLY A 56 4.26 -7.02 4.27
N ILE A 57 3.64 -5.90 3.91
CA ILE A 57 3.89 -5.18 2.67
C ILE A 57 3.85 -3.68 2.92
N ILE A 58 4.75 -2.97 2.28
CA ILE A 58 4.78 -1.51 2.19
C ILE A 58 4.47 -1.15 0.75
N ARG A 59 3.46 -0.30 0.56
CA ARG A 59 3.08 0.27 -0.73
C ARG A 59 3.36 1.75 -0.76
N VAL A 60 4.11 2.20 -1.76
CA VAL A 60 4.43 3.60 -2.00
C VAL A 60 3.68 4.08 -3.24
N LEU A 61 2.91 5.15 -3.06
CA LEU A 61 2.12 5.81 -4.10
C LEU A 61 2.74 7.17 -4.42
N THR A 62 3.15 7.38 -5.68
CA THR A 62 3.57 8.69 -6.18
C THR A 62 2.46 9.27 -7.05
N TYR A 63 2.06 10.52 -6.78
CA TYR A 63 0.88 11.12 -7.41
C TYR A 63 1.00 12.63 -7.62
N GLU A 64 0.19 13.17 -8.52
CA GLU A 64 0.02 14.61 -8.72
C GLU A 64 -1.27 15.10 -8.05
N SER A 65 -1.12 16.04 -7.11
CA SER A 65 -2.23 16.83 -6.55
C SER A 65 -2.36 18.19 -7.25
#